data_AF-A0AAD8MPN0-F1
#
_entry.id   AF-A0AAD8MPN0-F1
#
_cell.length_a   1.000
_cell.length_b   1.000
_cell.length_c   1.000
_cell.angle_alpha   90.00
_cell.angle_beta   90.00
_cell.angle_gamma   90.00
#
_symmetry.space_group_name_H-M   'P 1'
#
loop_
_entity.id
_entity.type
_entity.pdbx_description
1 polymer ?
#
loop_
_entity_poly.entity_id
_entity_poly.type
_entity_poly.pdbx_seq_one_letter_code
_entity_poly.pdbx_strand_id
1 'polypeptide(L)'
;MWISKALEHNEKCLSLEFRFNGGLYELLPDICMYERFEVLRFKCRILVDIPEDFYFSRLKVIEFCYVTFSSYECVKEILLECPVLEVLVIKKCKWLSGHRLTVCGSELRNLTLKCNEWSHGQKRLKILIDTPALETLKITDSTLADIYVKDTLENIITAHISVGVVRMQIRESLFELLDNIYDVECLTLTDKAAGALDSVDIDLPIFHNLVKIKAKVKDPEEAAVVWKRFRMLQD
;
A
#
# COMPACT_ATOMS: atom_id res chain seq x y z
N MET A 1 30.32 8.66 15.00
CA MET A 1 28.85 8.60 14.91
C MET A 1 28.41 7.16 15.21
N TRP A 2 27.31 6.90 15.92
CA TRP A 2 26.94 5.53 16.32
C TRP A 2 26.47 4.68 15.13
N ILE A 3 25.85 5.32 14.12
CA ILE A 3 25.42 4.67 12.87
C ILE A 3 26.62 4.12 12.11
N SER A 4 27.71 4.88 11.94
CA SER A 4 28.90 4.38 11.24
C SER A 4 29.48 3.12 11.90
N LYS A 5 29.43 3.01 13.23
CA LYS A 5 29.83 1.79 13.95
C LYS A 5 28.86 0.61 13.75
N ALA A 6 27.55 0.86 13.65
CA ALA A 6 26.59 -0.18 13.29
C ALA A 6 26.79 -0.65 11.84
N LEU A 7 27.09 0.29 10.93
CA LEU A 7 27.41 0.01 9.52
C LEU A 7 28.71 -0.79 9.34
N GLU A 8 29.64 -0.72 10.30
CA GLU A 8 30.87 -1.52 10.32
C GLU A 8 30.61 -3.02 10.54
N HIS A 9 29.45 -3.40 11.11
CA HIS A 9 29.12 -4.80 11.41
C HIS A 9 28.52 -5.60 10.24
N ASN A 10 28.58 -5.08 9.01
CA ASN A 10 28.09 -5.73 7.78
C ASN A 10 26.60 -6.16 7.87
N GLU A 11 25.81 -5.37 8.60
CA GLU A 11 24.39 -5.65 8.79
C GLU A 11 23.61 -5.38 7.49
N LYS A 12 22.83 -6.37 7.06
CA LYS A 12 21.95 -6.27 5.89
C LYS A 12 20.57 -5.71 6.24
N CYS A 13 20.27 -5.58 7.52
CA CYS A 13 18.97 -5.17 8.03
C CYS A 13 19.15 -4.01 9.01
N LEU A 14 18.54 -2.86 8.70
CA LEU A 14 18.46 -1.75 9.63
C LEU A 14 17.02 -1.53 10.05
N SER A 15 16.79 -1.49 11.37
CA SER A 15 15.50 -1.15 11.94
C SER A 15 15.66 -0.01 12.93
N LEU A 16 15.09 1.14 12.61
CA LEU A 16 15.08 2.31 13.47
C LEU A 16 13.67 2.56 14.02
N GLU A 17 13.59 2.73 15.33
CA GLU A 17 12.35 3.08 16.01
C GLU A 17 12.59 4.19 17.04
N PHE A 18 11.96 5.34 16.84
CA PHE A 18 12.13 6.48 17.74
C PHE A 18 10.84 6.79 18.52
N ARG A 19 10.90 6.60 19.84
CA ARG A 19 9.81 6.87 20.79
C ARG A 19 10.20 7.95 21.79
N PHE A 20 10.50 9.14 21.31
CA PHE A 20 10.74 10.30 22.17
C PHE A 20 9.64 11.35 22.03
N ASN A 21 9.52 12.19 23.07
CA ASN A 21 8.70 13.40 23.03
C ASN A 21 9.49 14.50 22.32
N GLY A 22 8.88 15.18 21.33
CA GLY A 22 9.54 16.25 20.57
C GLY A 22 9.27 16.21 19.07
N GLY A 23 10.21 16.74 18.28
CA GLY A 23 10.15 16.85 16.82
C GLY A 23 10.26 15.51 16.07
N LEU A 24 10.53 15.61 14.77
CA LEU A 24 10.85 14.46 13.92
C LEU A 24 12.38 14.29 13.84
N TYR A 25 12.84 13.05 13.72
CA TYR A 25 14.21 12.70 13.40
C TYR A 25 14.35 12.67 11.88
N GLU A 26 15.17 13.56 11.33
CA GLU A 26 15.50 13.56 9.90
C GLU A 26 16.40 12.37 9.60
N LEU A 27 16.03 11.58 8.59
CA LEU A 27 16.86 10.47 8.16
C LEU A 27 18.19 11.01 7.63
N LEU A 28 19.30 10.55 8.21
CA LEU A 28 20.63 11.04 7.82
C LEU A 28 21.02 10.53 6.42
N PRO A 29 21.64 11.36 5.57
CA PRO A 29 22.18 10.95 4.27
C PRO A 29 23.09 9.73 4.35
N ASP A 30 23.86 9.55 5.43
CA ASP A 30 24.75 8.40 5.60
C ASP A 30 24.02 7.04 5.60
N ILE A 31 22.77 7.00 6.05
CA ILE A 31 21.93 5.79 5.97
C ILE A 31 21.53 5.55 4.52
N CYS A 32 21.15 6.61 3.82
CA CYS A 32 20.72 6.64 2.42
C CYS A 32 21.82 6.21 1.44
N MET A 33 23.08 6.46 1.78
CA MET A 33 24.24 6.12 0.94
C MET A 33 24.76 4.70 1.19
N TYR A 34 24.21 3.96 2.16
CA TYR A 34 24.70 2.62 2.49
C TYR A 34 24.04 1.55 1.62
N GLU A 35 24.63 1.30 0.45
CA GLU A 35 24.09 0.41 -0.60
C GLU A 35 23.91 -1.08 -0.21
N ARG A 36 24.36 -1.50 0.97
CA ARG A 36 24.36 -2.92 1.38
C ARG A 36 23.08 -3.38 2.05
N PHE A 37 22.18 -2.47 2.43
CA PHE A 37 20.95 -2.87 3.09
C PHE A 37 20.04 -3.65 2.15
N GLU A 38 19.61 -4.83 2.62
CA GLU A 38 18.56 -5.64 1.99
C GLU A 38 17.20 -5.38 2.64
N VAL A 39 17.19 -4.89 3.89
CA VAL A 39 15.98 -4.62 4.66
C VAL A 39 16.09 -3.30 5.41
N LEU A 40 15.14 -2.39 5.20
CA LEU A 40 14.98 -1.16 5.97
C LEU A 40 13.62 -1.12 6.66
N ARG A 41 13.62 -0.83 7.95
CA ARG A 41 12.41 -0.61 8.74
C ARG A 41 12.50 0.68 9.52
N PHE A 42 11.60 1.60 9.22
CA PHE A 42 11.50 2.88 9.88
C PHE A 42 10.19 2.98 10.63
N LYS A 43 10.28 3.26 11.93
CA LYS A 43 9.12 3.33 12.81
C LYS A 43 9.15 4.58 13.67
N CYS A 44 8.01 5.28 13.73
CA CYS A 44 7.74 6.38 14.65
C CYS A 44 8.71 7.57 14.52
N ARG A 45 8.16 8.80 14.45
CA ARG A 45 8.94 10.05 14.58
C ARG A 45 10.11 10.21 13.61
N ILE A 46 10.15 9.48 12.50
CA ILE A 46 11.14 9.68 11.43
C ILE A 46 10.51 10.57 10.36
N LEU A 47 11.23 11.61 9.94
CA LEU A 47 10.94 12.32 8.70
C LEU A 47 11.67 11.61 7.56
N VAL A 48 10.88 11.06 6.64
CA VAL A 48 11.35 10.47 5.40
C VAL A 48 11.36 11.58 4.36
N ASP A 49 12.57 12.03 4.05
CA ASP A 49 12.85 12.98 2.99
C ASP A 49 14.02 12.44 2.16
N ILE A 50 14.00 12.69 0.86
CA ILE A 50 14.97 12.09 -0.06
C ILE A 50 16.14 13.05 -0.22
N PRO A 51 17.36 12.65 0.14
CA PRO A 51 18.53 13.41 -0.27
C PRO A 51 18.75 13.23 -1.78
N GLU A 52 19.16 14.30 -2.46
CA GLU A 52 19.78 14.20 -3.79
C GLU A 52 20.92 13.17 -3.68
N ASP A 53 20.94 12.14 -4.55
CA ASP A 53 21.90 11.02 -4.60
C ASP A 53 21.62 9.76 -3.74
N PHE A 54 20.37 9.50 -3.35
CA PHE A 54 19.96 8.24 -2.72
C PHE A 54 19.99 7.04 -3.70
N TYR A 55 20.67 5.92 -3.37
CA TYR A 55 20.61 4.69 -4.17
C TYR A 55 20.73 3.42 -3.32
N PHE A 56 19.73 2.53 -3.39
CA PHE A 56 19.75 1.25 -2.69
C PHE A 56 19.57 0.05 -3.65
N SER A 57 20.65 -0.27 -4.36
CA SER A 57 20.69 -1.35 -5.35
C SER A 57 20.35 -2.76 -4.83
N ARG A 58 20.40 -3.00 -3.52
CA ARG A 58 20.20 -4.34 -2.91
C ARG A 58 18.96 -4.44 -2.05
N LEU A 59 18.21 -3.35 -1.91
CA LEU A 59 17.14 -3.27 -0.94
C LEU A 59 15.90 -4.01 -1.43
N LYS A 60 15.57 -5.10 -0.72
CA LYS A 60 14.46 -6.00 -1.04
C LYS A 60 13.21 -5.69 -0.24
N VAL A 61 13.36 -5.16 0.97
CA VAL A 61 12.25 -4.91 1.89
C VAL A 61 12.33 -3.51 2.48
N ILE A 62 11.25 -2.75 2.34
CA ILE A 62 11.09 -1.46 3.00
C ILE A 62 9.78 -1.44 3.80
N GLU A 63 9.89 -1.11 5.08
CA GLU A 63 8.75 -0.92 5.96
C GLU A 63 8.74 0.45 6.63
N PHE A 64 7.67 1.19 6.42
CA PHE A 64 7.37 2.47 7.06
C PHE A 64 6.16 2.31 7.98
N CYS A 65 6.33 2.58 9.27
CA CYS A 65 5.23 2.56 10.24
C CYS A 65 5.21 3.82 11.12
N TYR A 66 4.13 4.59 11.11
CA TYR A 66 4.02 5.82 11.92
C TYR A 66 5.14 6.85 11.68
N VAL A 67 5.74 6.83 10.49
CA VAL A 67 6.70 7.85 10.05
C VAL A 67 5.96 9.00 9.37
N THR A 68 6.66 10.10 9.10
CA THR A 68 6.16 11.24 8.34
C THR A 68 6.94 11.35 7.04
N PHE A 69 6.26 11.41 5.91
CA PHE A 69 6.88 11.71 4.61
C PHE A 69 6.77 13.21 4.29
N SER A 70 7.77 13.75 3.59
CA SER A 70 7.76 15.13 3.11
C SER A 70 6.63 15.40 2.09
N SER A 71 6.31 14.42 1.25
CA SER A 71 5.20 14.47 0.30
C SER A 71 4.65 13.08 -0.02
N TYR A 72 3.49 12.96 -0.68
CA TYR A 72 3.04 11.67 -1.22
C TYR A 72 3.92 11.20 -2.39
N GLU A 73 4.44 12.16 -3.15
CA GLU A 73 5.20 11.93 -4.38
C GLU A 73 6.58 11.33 -4.11
N CYS A 74 7.18 11.59 -2.94
CA CYS A 74 8.49 11.04 -2.56
C CYS A 74 8.52 9.49 -2.54
N VAL A 75 7.39 8.80 -2.34
CA VAL A 75 7.38 7.33 -2.40
C VAL A 75 7.82 6.85 -3.77
N LYS A 76 7.38 7.51 -4.85
CA LYS A 76 7.78 7.13 -6.20
C LYS A 76 9.29 7.27 -6.38
N GLU A 77 9.84 8.39 -5.92
CA GLU A 77 11.26 8.68 -5.99
C GLU A 77 12.08 7.63 -5.22
N ILE A 78 11.68 7.25 -3.99
CA ILE A 78 12.31 6.15 -3.24
C ILE A 78 12.29 4.84 -4.02
N LEU A 79 11.15 4.51 -4.66
CA LEU A 79 10.99 3.25 -5.38
C LEU A 79 11.84 3.19 -6.66
N LEU A 80 12.03 4.32 -7.35
CA LEU A 80 12.91 4.38 -8.53
C LEU A 80 14.37 4.08 -8.17
N GLU A 81 14.79 4.43 -6.96
CA GLU A 81 16.14 4.19 -6.45
C GLU A 81 16.33 2.82 -5.76
N CYS A 82 15.27 1.99 -5.73
CA CYS A 82 15.27 0.64 -5.17
C CYS A 82 14.85 -0.41 -6.23
N PRO A 83 15.66 -0.65 -7.27
CA PRO A 83 15.25 -1.43 -8.45
C PRO A 83 14.93 -2.91 -8.17
N VAL A 84 15.46 -3.48 -7.08
CA VAL A 84 15.26 -4.88 -6.69
C VAL A 84 14.26 -5.06 -5.54
N LEU A 85 13.45 -4.03 -5.26
CA LEU A 85 12.52 -4.04 -4.14
C LEU A 85 11.40 -5.07 -4.35
N GLU A 86 11.29 -6.03 -3.45
CA GLU A 86 10.29 -7.10 -3.48
C GLU A 86 9.09 -6.78 -2.57
N VAL A 87 9.31 -6.06 -1.47
CA VAL A 87 8.30 -5.82 -0.43
C VAL A 87 8.26 -4.34 -0.01
N LEU A 88 7.07 -3.74 -0.11
CA LEU A 88 6.76 -2.40 0.39
C LEU A 88 5.63 -2.44 1.41
N VAL A 89 5.88 -1.86 2.58
CA VAL A 89 4.88 -1.71 3.64
C VAL A 89 4.80 -0.25 4.09
N ILE A 90 3.64 0.38 3.93
CA ILE A 90 3.35 1.72 4.44
C ILE A 90 2.15 1.62 5.39
N LYS A 91 2.37 1.89 6.68
CA LYS A 91 1.34 1.74 7.72
C LYS A 91 1.22 2.99 8.57
N LYS A 92 0.03 3.60 8.57
CA LYS A 92 -0.34 4.70 9.47
C LYS A 92 0.69 5.84 9.45
N CYS A 93 1.20 6.17 8.27
CA CYS A 93 2.18 7.23 8.08
C CYS A 93 1.48 8.57 7.85
N LYS A 94 2.23 9.65 8.11
CA LYS A 94 1.88 11.05 7.94
C LYS A 94 2.45 11.60 6.64
N TRP A 95 1.81 12.62 6.10
CA TRP A 95 2.22 13.28 4.86
C TRP A 95 2.15 14.79 5.04
N LEU A 96 3.26 15.50 4.85
CA LEU A 96 3.29 16.95 5.02
C LEU A 96 2.68 17.71 3.82
N SER A 97 2.76 17.12 2.63
CA SER A 97 2.27 17.72 1.39
C SER A 97 1.90 16.65 0.35
N GLY A 98 1.44 17.08 -0.82
CA GLY A 98 1.13 16.17 -1.92
C GLY A 98 -0.28 15.59 -1.88
N HIS A 99 -0.64 14.88 -2.94
CA HIS A 99 -1.93 14.19 -3.03
C HIS A 99 -1.89 12.99 -3.99
N ARG A 100 -0.71 12.59 -4.47
CA ARG A 100 -0.54 11.49 -5.41
C ARG A 100 0.49 10.51 -4.89
N LEU A 101 0.01 9.37 -4.40
CA LEU A 101 0.84 8.23 -4.06
C LEU A 101 1.00 7.35 -5.30
N THR A 102 2.22 7.24 -5.83
CA THR A 102 2.51 6.31 -6.93
C THR A 102 3.40 5.20 -6.41
N VAL A 103 2.94 3.96 -6.54
CA VAL A 103 3.71 2.77 -6.23
C VAL A 103 4.12 2.13 -7.54
N CYS A 104 5.42 2.06 -7.81
CA CYS A 104 5.98 1.45 -9.01
C CYS A 104 7.17 0.54 -8.67
N GLY A 105 7.47 -0.40 -9.55
CA GLY A 105 8.62 -1.30 -9.40
C GLY A 105 8.38 -2.63 -10.13
N SER A 106 9.38 -3.08 -10.90
CA SER A 106 9.27 -4.31 -11.68
C SER A 106 9.36 -5.57 -10.83
N GLU A 107 10.07 -5.53 -9.69
CA GLU A 107 10.27 -6.69 -8.81
C GLU A 107 9.32 -6.71 -7.60
N LEU A 108 8.44 -5.71 -7.47
CA LEU A 108 7.60 -5.56 -6.29
C LEU A 108 6.48 -6.61 -6.26
N ARG A 109 6.61 -7.60 -5.38
CA ARG A 109 5.68 -8.72 -5.21
C ARG A 109 4.68 -8.51 -4.08
N ASN A 110 5.04 -7.75 -3.05
CA ASN A 110 4.20 -7.58 -1.87
C ASN A 110 4.00 -6.10 -1.53
N LEU A 111 2.75 -5.65 -1.64
CA LEU A 111 2.34 -4.30 -1.30
C LEU A 111 1.37 -4.29 -0.12
N THR A 112 1.72 -3.56 0.94
CA THR A 112 0.79 -3.25 2.03
C THR A 112 0.65 -1.75 2.22
N LEU A 113 -0.55 -1.24 1.96
CA LEU A 113 -0.94 0.14 2.22
C LEU A 113 -2.00 0.18 3.31
N LYS A 114 -1.70 0.84 4.43
CA LYS A 114 -2.65 1.14 5.49
C LYS A 114 -2.71 2.64 5.73
N CYS A 115 -3.60 3.28 4.99
CA CYS A 115 -3.83 4.72 4.99
C CYS A 115 -4.92 5.06 6.01
N ASN A 116 -4.55 5.81 7.03
CA ASN A 116 -5.42 6.11 8.18
C ASN A 116 -5.65 7.61 8.39
N GLU A 117 -4.93 8.48 7.68
CA GLU A 117 -5.03 9.92 7.89
C GLU A 117 -6.03 10.55 6.94
N TRP A 118 -7.03 11.22 7.50
CA TRP A 118 -7.93 12.04 6.70
C TRP A 118 -7.08 13.06 5.94
N SER A 119 -7.17 13.08 4.62
CA SER A 119 -6.56 14.14 3.81
C SER A 119 -7.18 15.47 4.25
N HIS A 120 -6.46 16.24 5.07
CA HIS A 120 -6.83 17.59 5.48
C HIS A 120 -6.63 18.52 4.28
N GLY A 121 -7.50 18.45 3.28
CA GLY A 121 -7.37 19.26 2.06
C GLY A 121 -8.55 19.14 1.10
N GLN A 122 -8.65 20.13 0.20
CA GLN A 122 -9.65 20.17 -0.88
C GLN A 122 -9.39 19.13 -1.98
N LYS A 123 -8.14 18.68 -2.16
CA LYS A 123 -7.76 17.68 -3.16
C LYS A 123 -7.80 16.28 -2.55
N ARG A 124 -8.49 15.37 -3.23
CA ARG A 124 -8.55 13.95 -2.85
C ARG A 124 -7.19 13.29 -3.11
N LEU A 125 -6.84 12.38 -2.21
CA LEU A 125 -5.69 11.51 -2.40
C LEU A 125 -5.96 10.57 -3.59
N LYS A 126 -4.97 10.46 -4.48
CA LYS A 126 -4.96 9.49 -5.57
C LYS A 126 -3.86 8.48 -5.34
N ILE A 127 -4.19 7.21 -5.43
CA ILE A 127 -3.23 6.10 -5.34
C ILE A 127 -3.14 5.47 -6.72
N LEU A 128 -1.93 5.41 -7.29
CA LEU A 128 -1.65 4.72 -8.54
C LEU A 128 -0.73 3.54 -8.26
N ILE A 129 -1.13 2.35 -8.71
CA ILE A 129 -0.35 1.11 -8.62
C ILE A 129 0.11 0.73 -10.03
N ASP A 130 1.44 0.67 -10.22
CA ASP A 130 2.14 0.37 -11.47
C ASP A 130 3.25 -0.67 -11.21
N THR A 131 2.82 -1.88 -10.84
CA THR A 131 3.71 -2.96 -10.36
C THR A 131 3.29 -4.30 -10.98
N PRO A 132 3.82 -4.68 -12.15
CA PRO A 132 3.33 -5.84 -12.91
C PRO A 132 3.61 -7.19 -12.23
N ALA A 133 4.64 -7.29 -11.39
CA ALA A 133 4.99 -8.52 -10.67
C ALA A 133 4.26 -8.70 -9.33
N LEU A 134 3.20 -7.92 -9.07
CA LEU A 134 2.56 -7.91 -7.77
C LEU A 134 1.77 -9.20 -7.50
N GLU A 135 2.20 -9.98 -6.51
CA GLU A 135 1.57 -11.24 -6.10
C GLU A 135 0.60 -11.04 -4.91
N THR A 136 0.89 -10.07 -4.05
CA THR A 136 0.11 -9.81 -2.83
C THR A 136 -0.21 -8.34 -2.69
N LEU A 137 -1.50 -8.02 -2.68
CA LEU A 137 -2.02 -6.68 -2.46
C LEU A 137 -2.80 -6.60 -1.15
N LYS A 138 -2.42 -5.69 -0.27
CA LYS A 138 -3.18 -5.39 0.95
C LYS A 138 -3.43 -3.90 1.08
N ILE A 139 -4.68 -3.50 0.87
CA ILE A 139 -5.14 -2.12 1.03
C ILE A 139 -6.12 -2.05 2.19
N THR A 140 -5.80 -1.22 3.18
CA THR A 140 -6.72 -0.79 4.21
C THR A 140 -6.77 0.73 4.17
N ASP A 141 -7.84 1.27 3.59
CA ASP A 141 -7.98 2.71 3.41
C ASP A 141 -9.21 3.24 4.15
N SER A 142 -9.01 4.29 4.94
CA SER A 142 -10.08 5.11 5.50
C SER A 142 -10.00 6.57 5.06
N THR A 143 -9.12 6.88 4.09
CA THR A 143 -8.84 8.25 3.65
C THR A 143 -9.71 8.71 2.49
N LEU A 144 -10.57 7.82 1.97
CA LEU A 144 -11.45 8.08 0.82
C LEU A 144 -10.64 8.36 -0.46
N ALA A 145 -9.51 7.68 -0.61
CA ALA A 145 -8.63 7.86 -1.76
C ALA A 145 -9.23 7.23 -3.02
N ASP A 146 -9.01 7.88 -4.16
CA ASP A 146 -9.29 7.26 -5.46
C ASP A 146 -8.11 6.32 -5.79
N ILE A 147 -8.40 5.04 -6.01
CA ILE A 147 -7.39 4.00 -6.26
C ILE A 147 -7.43 3.59 -7.73
N TYR A 148 -6.29 3.68 -8.39
CA TYR A 148 -6.11 3.35 -9.80
C TYR A 148 -5.02 2.31 -9.95
N VAL A 149 -5.23 1.42 -10.90
CA VAL A 149 -4.24 0.44 -11.33
C VAL A 149 -3.92 0.77 -12.78
N LYS A 150 -2.64 0.96 -13.11
CA LYS A 150 -2.23 1.42 -14.44
C LYS A 150 -2.49 0.36 -15.51
N ASP A 151 -2.10 -0.89 -15.21
CA ASP A 151 -2.23 -2.06 -16.06
C ASP A 151 -2.71 -3.22 -15.18
N THR A 152 -3.50 -4.14 -15.74
CA THR A 152 -4.05 -5.29 -15.01
C THR A 152 -2.97 -6.06 -14.26
N LEU A 153 -3.25 -6.46 -13.01
CA LEU A 153 -2.31 -7.17 -12.14
C LEU A 153 -2.39 -8.68 -12.41
N GLU A 154 -1.82 -9.13 -13.52
CA GLU A 154 -1.90 -10.52 -13.99
C GLU A 154 -1.27 -11.55 -13.03
N ASN A 155 -0.29 -11.15 -12.21
CA ASN A 155 0.40 -12.04 -11.28
C ASN A 155 -0.22 -12.07 -9.87
N ILE A 156 -1.37 -11.42 -9.66
CA ILE A 156 -1.96 -11.28 -8.34
C ILE A 156 -2.49 -12.62 -7.82
N ILE A 157 -1.98 -13.08 -6.68
CA ILE A 157 -2.41 -14.33 -6.03
C ILE A 157 -3.37 -14.02 -4.89
N THR A 158 -3.03 -13.01 -4.09
CA THR A 158 -3.82 -12.66 -2.90
C THR A 158 -4.13 -11.17 -2.82
N ALA A 159 -5.39 -10.85 -2.57
CA ALA A 159 -5.85 -9.47 -2.37
C ALA A 159 -6.64 -9.33 -1.07
N HIS A 160 -6.30 -8.32 -0.28
CA HIS A 160 -7.05 -7.91 0.90
C HIS A 160 -7.46 -6.45 0.76
N ILE A 161 -8.75 -6.23 0.50
CA ILE A 161 -9.31 -4.90 0.24
C ILE A 161 -10.24 -4.51 1.38
N SER A 162 -9.87 -3.43 2.06
CA SER A 162 -10.62 -2.85 3.17
C SER A 162 -10.72 -1.34 3.00
N VAL A 163 -11.51 -0.91 2.01
CA VAL A 163 -11.71 0.50 1.63
C VAL A 163 -13.12 0.92 2.04
N GLY A 164 -13.25 1.99 2.81
CA GLY A 164 -14.56 2.55 3.20
C GLY A 164 -15.13 3.44 2.12
N VAL A 165 -16.38 3.23 1.75
CA VAL A 165 -16.99 3.93 0.62
C VAL A 165 -18.18 4.78 1.07
N VAL A 166 -18.00 6.10 1.00
CA VAL A 166 -19.04 7.07 1.39
C VAL A 166 -19.54 7.88 0.17
N ARG A 167 -18.87 7.76 -0.98
CA ARG A 167 -19.12 8.57 -2.19
C ARG A 167 -19.08 7.72 -3.45
N MET A 168 -19.80 8.14 -4.49
CA MET A 168 -19.88 7.44 -5.78
C MET A 168 -18.50 7.22 -6.44
N GLN A 169 -17.62 8.22 -6.49
CA GLN A 169 -16.31 8.05 -7.16
C GLN A 169 -15.40 7.00 -6.51
N ILE A 170 -15.54 6.80 -5.19
CA ILE A 170 -14.78 5.78 -4.47
C ILE A 170 -15.36 4.39 -4.77
N ARG A 171 -16.65 4.31 -5.11
CA ARG A 171 -17.25 3.07 -5.62
C ARG A 171 -16.64 2.73 -6.97
N GLU A 172 -16.62 3.69 -7.90
CA GLU A 172 -16.06 3.50 -9.25
C GLU A 172 -14.61 3.01 -9.19
N SER A 173 -13.75 3.68 -8.40
CA SER A 173 -12.35 3.23 -8.21
C SER A 173 -12.22 1.88 -7.50
N LEU A 174 -13.16 1.50 -6.62
CA LEU A 174 -13.19 0.15 -6.06
C LEU A 174 -13.53 -0.90 -7.13
N PHE A 175 -14.50 -0.63 -8.00
CA PHE A 175 -14.84 -1.53 -9.11
C PHE A 175 -13.67 -1.63 -10.10
N GLU A 176 -13.07 -0.50 -10.49
CA GLU A 176 -11.87 -0.46 -11.34
C GLU A 176 -10.71 -1.26 -10.72
N LEU A 177 -10.51 -1.16 -9.40
CA LEU A 177 -9.53 -1.96 -8.70
C LEU A 177 -9.86 -3.46 -8.79
N LEU A 178 -11.11 -3.85 -8.56
CA LEU A 178 -11.55 -5.24 -8.65
C LEU A 178 -11.39 -5.79 -10.08
N ASP A 179 -11.72 -5.00 -11.09
CA ASP A 179 -11.57 -5.34 -12.51
C ASP A 179 -10.10 -5.54 -12.89
N ASN A 180 -9.15 -4.97 -12.16
CA ASN A 180 -7.73 -5.16 -12.40
C ASN A 180 -7.10 -6.29 -11.57
N ILE A 181 -7.88 -6.96 -10.72
CA ILE A 181 -7.44 -8.13 -9.92
C ILE A 181 -8.34 -9.36 -10.14
N TYR A 182 -9.00 -9.45 -11.30
CA TYR A 182 -9.96 -10.51 -11.60
C TYR A 182 -9.36 -11.92 -11.51
N ASP A 183 -8.04 -12.06 -11.67
CA ASP A 183 -7.36 -13.36 -11.69
C ASP A 183 -6.91 -13.86 -10.30
N VAL A 184 -7.31 -13.17 -9.23
CA VAL A 184 -6.85 -13.47 -7.87
C VAL A 184 -7.35 -14.84 -7.37
N GLU A 185 -6.47 -15.64 -6.76
CA GLU A 185 -6.85 -16.90 -6.12
C GLU A 185 -7.56 -16.69 -4.77
N CYS A 186 -7.12 -15.69 -4.00
CA CYS A 186 -7.61 -15.42 -2.65
C CYS A 186 -8.02 -13.95 -2.49
N LEU A 187 -9.33 -13.69 -2.45
CA LEU A 187 -9.89 -12.36 -2.20
C LEU A 187 -10.43 -12.24 -0.77
N THR A 188 -10.01 -11.20 -0.04
CA THR A 188 -10.59 -10.83 1.25
C THR A 188 -11.18 -9.43 1.20
N LEU A 189 -12.47 -9.31 1.46
CA LEU A 189 -13.21 -8.05 1.58
C LEU A 189 -13.62 -7.81 3.03
N THR A 190 -13.68 -6.55 3.47
CA THR A 190 -14.20 -6.18 4.81
C THR A 190 -15.58 -5.50 4.73
N ASP A 191 -16.29 -5.31 5.86
CA ASP A 191 -17.62 -4.64 5.91
C ASP A 191 -17.65 -3.36 5.07
N LYS A 192 -16.56 -2.59 5.16
CA LYS A 192 -16.38 -1.33 4.46
C LYS A 192 -16.46 -1.44 2.93
N ALA A 193 -15.84 -2.48 2.37
CA ALA A 193 -15.86 -2.74 0.93
C ALA A 193 -17.16 -3.47 0.53
N ALA A 194 -17.62 -4.40 1.37
CA ALA A 194 -18.85 -5.16 1.19
C ALA A 194 -20.08 -4.26 0.99
N GLY A 195 -20.32 -3.30 1.89
CA GLY A 195 -21.47 -2.39 1.79
C GLY A 195 -21.41 -1.48 0.56
N ALA A 196 -20.22 -1.18 0.05
CA ALA A 196 -20.05 -0.43 -1.19
C ALA A 196 -20.57 -1.19 -2.41
N LEU A 197 -20.31 -2.51 -2.43
CA LEU A 197 -20.69 -3.39 -3.52
C LEU A 197 -22.19 -3.66 -3.58
N ASP A 198 -22.94 -3.54 -2.49
CA ASP A 198 -24.40 -3.70 -2.50
C ASP A 198 -25.12 -2.51 -3.16
N SER A 199 -24.57 -1.32 -2.98
CA SER A 199 -25.26 -0.06 -3.24
C SER A 199 -25.35 0.38 -4.72
N VAL A 200 -24.95 -0.47 -5.68
CA VAL A 200 -24.93 -0.15 -7.12
C VAL A 200 -25.27 -1.37 -7.98
N ASP A 201 -26.10 -1.19 -9.01
CA ASP A 201 -26.29 -2.14 -10.13
C ASP A 201 -25.09 -2.10 -11.09
N ILE A 202 -23.89 -2.39 -10.59
CA ILE A 202 -22.72 -2.66 -11.42
C ILE A 202 -22.38 -4.13 -11.25
N ASP A 203 -22.21 -4.82 -12.39
CA ASP A 203 -21.74 -6.19 -12.42
C ASP A 203 -20.30 -6.23 -11.91
N LEU A 204 -20.05 -7.12 -10.97
CA LEU A 204 -18.70 -7.41 -10.52
C LEU A 204 -17.96 -8.19 -11.61
N PRO A 205 -16.62 -8.06 -11.69
CA PRO A 205 -15.85 -8.87 -12.61
C PRO A 205 -16.00 -10.35 -12.25
N ILE A 206 -15.96 -11.19 -13.28
CA ILE A 206 -15.93 -12.64 -13.10
C ILE A 206 -14.52 -13.03 -12.67
N PHE A 207 -14.38 -13.62 -11.49
CA PHE A 207 -13.09 -14.04 -10.98
C PHE A 207 -12.79 -15.49 -11.37
N HIS A 208 -12.15 -15.69 -12.51
CA HIS A 208 -11.95 -17.02 -13.11
C HIS A 208 -11.10 -17.98 -12.27
N ASN A 209 -10.12 -17.46 -11.52
CA ASN A 209 -9.18 -18.25 -10.73
C ASN A 209 -9.44 -18.19 -9.22
N LEU A 210 -10.57 -17.61 -8.78
CA LEU A 210 -10.88 -17.42 -7.37
C LEU A 210 -11.19 -18.74 -6.65
N VAL A 211 -10.21 -19.24 -5.91
CA VAL A 211 -10.33 -20.44 -5.06
C VAL A 211 -10.95 -20.10 -3.71
N LYS A 212 -10.67 -18.91 -3.18
CA LYS A 212 -11.04 -18.55 -1.81
C LYS A 212 -11.47 -17.11 -1.69
N ILE A 213 -12.71 -16.93 -1.26
CA ILE A 213 -13.23 -15.64 -0.82
C ILE A 213 -13.43 -15.61 0.70
N LYS A 214 -13.04 -14.50 1.33
CA LYS A 214 -13.29 -14.22 2.75
C LYS A 214 -13.96 -12.86 2.87
N ALA A 215 -15.21 -12.85 3.33
CA ALA A 215 -15.87 -11.63 3.77
C ALA A 215 -15.68 -11.49 5.29
N LYS A 216 -14.96 -10.46 5.73
CA LYS A 216 -14.89 -10.06 7.14
C LYS A 216 -15.94 -8.98 7.33
N VAL A 217 -17.17 -9.38 7.60
CA VAL A 217 -18.34 -8.50 7.76
C VAL A 217 -18.79 -8.52 9.22
N LYS A 218 -19.05 -7.36 9.83
CA LYS A 218 -19.61 -7.25 11.18
C LYS A 218 -21.11 -7.52 11.22
N ASP A 219 -21.82 -7.17 10.15
CA ASP A 219 -23.25 -7.39 9.99
C ASP A 219 -23.53 -8.69 9.19
N PRO A 220 -24.26 -9.66 9.77
CA PRO A 220 -24.64 -10.89 9.07
C PRO A 220 -25.49 -10.67 7.81
N GLU A 221 -26.31 -9.61 7.76
CA GLU A 221 -27.18 -9.33 6.59
C GLU A 221 -26.34 -8.80 5.40
N GLU A 222 -25.41 -7.89 5.66
CA GLU A 222 -24.44 -7.42 4.65
C GLU A 222 -23.58 -8.59 4.12
N ALA A 223 -23.21 -9.54 4.99
CA ALA A 223 -22.49 -10.73 4.57
C ALA A 223 -23.31 -11.55 3.57
N ALA A 224 -24.59 -11.79 3.84
CA ALA A 224 -25.46 -12.59 2.98
C ALA A 224 -25.62 -11.98 1.59
N VAL A 225 -25.66 -10.65 1.49
CA VAL A 225 -25.75 -9.92 0.22
C VAL A 225 -24.49 -10.06 -0.61
N VAL A 226 -23.31 -9.87 0.01
CA VAL A 226 -22.01 -10.11 -0.66
C VAL A 226 -21.96 -11.54 -1.20
N TRP A 227 -22.29 -12.52 -0.36
CA TRP A 227 -22.29 -13.93 -0.76
C TRP A 227 -23.30 -14.27 -1.86
N LYS A 228 -24.41 -13.52 -1.95
CA LYS A 228 -25.40 -13.69 -3.02
C LYS A 228 -24.85 -13.19 -4.36
N ARG A 229 -24.23 -12.01 -4.39
CA ARG A 229 -23.60 -11.46 -5.60
C ARG A 229 -22.43 -12.31 -6.09
N PHE A 230 -21.54 -12.75 -5.18
CA PHE A 230 -20.41 -13.60 -5.57
C PHE A 230 -20.84 -14.99 -6.06
N ARG A 231 -21.92 -15.57 -5.53
CA ARG A 231 -22.44 -16.85 -6.05
C ARG A 231 -22.99 -16.73 -7.47
N MET A 232 -23.65 -15.62 -7.81
CA MET A 232 -24.17 -15.40 -9.17
C MET A 232 -23.06 -15.25 -10.23
N LEU A 233 -21.80 -15.06 -9.83
CA LEU A 233 -20.66 -14.88 -10.73
C LEU A 233 -19.82 -16.15 -10.88
N GLN A 234 -20.18 -17.22 -10.18
CA GLN A 234 -19.52 -18.54 -10.26
C GLN A 234 -20.34 -19.58 -11.06
N ASP A 235 -21.59 -19.27 -11.40
CA ASP A 235 -22.51 -20.08 -12.23
C ASP A 235 -22.52 -19.56 -13.68
#